data_AF-A0A7Z6UP79-F1
#
_entry.id   AF-A0A7Z6UP79-F1
#
_cell.length_a   1.000
_cell.length_b   1.000
_cell.length_c   1.000
_cell.angle_alpha   90.00
_cell.angle_beta   90.00
_cell.angle_gamma   90.00
#
_symmetry.space_group_name_H-M   'P 1'
#
loop_
_entity.id
_entity.type
_entity.pdbx_description
1 polymer ?
#
loop_
_entity_poly.entity_id
_entity_poly.type
_entity_poly.pdbx_seq_one_letter_code
_entity_poly.pdbx_strand_id
1 'polypeptide(L)'
;MRLARERLGVAALAGDRQGQQTRCDSGADGHSPDEERAGLVSARTSAKPHHERHRSGGFPTRLESLSIQTPCFFYKQESEHVQPTAIDSKSKSHPNERVAFIQACWHKDIVDQSRKGFIAEMANHGYAESDIDIFEVGGAFEIPLHAKLLANTGRYAGIVGAALVVDGGIYRHEFVAQSVVSALMQVQLETEVPVFSVVLTPHHFHAGEEHQKFFFDHFSHKGEEAAKTCADTLNKVRSLRRLDAQQKAAC
;
A
#
# COMPACT_ATOMS: atom_id res chain seq x y z
N MET A 1 -24.24 39.46 -24.03
CA MET A 1 -23.21 39.60 -22.98
C MET A 1 -22.99 38.22 -22.36
N ARG A 2 -21.97 37.48 -22.80
CA ARG A 2 -20.74 37.12 -22.04
C ARG A 2 -21.07 36.38 -20.73
N LEU A 3 -20.65 35.14 -20.46
CA LEU A 3 -19.31 34.57 -20.68
C LEU A 3 -19.32 33.11 -21.15
N ALA A 4 -18.39 32.84 -22.07
CA ALA A 4 -18.08 31.55 -22.66
C ALA A 4 -17.11 30.76 -21.78
N ARG A 5 -17.29 29.42 -21.78
CA ARG A 5 -16.31 28.45 -21.31
C ARG A 5 -15.13 28.42 -22.28
N GLU A 6 -13.98 28.92 -21.87
CA GLU A 6 -12.72 28.69 -22.58
C GLU A 6 -12.24 27.26 -22.29
N ARG A 7 -12.46 26.38 -23.28
CA ARG A 7 -11.68 25.16 -23.46
C ARG A 7 -10.30 25.56 -23.98
N LEU A 8 -9.29 25.58 -23.10
CA LEU A 8 -7.91 25.54 -23.55
C LEU A 8 -7.58 24.10 -23.91
N GLY A 9 -7.54 23.84 -25.22
CA GLY A 9 -7.05 22.61 -25.80
C GLY A 9 -5.55 22.48 -25.54
N VAL A 10 -5.17 21.45 -24.79
CA VAL A 10 -3.80 20.94 -24.79
C VAL A 10 -3.67 20.09 -26.04
N ALA A 11 -3.07 20.67 -27.08
CA ALA A 11 -2.68 19.94 -28.28
C ALA A 11 -1.72 18.82 -27.88
N ALA A 12 -2.13 17.57 -28.13
CA ALA A 12 -1.30 16.40 -28.02
C ALA A 12 -0.21 16.46 -29.10
N LEU A 13 0.94 17.03 -28.76
CA LEU A 13 2.17 16.77 -29.50
C LEU A 13 2.65 15.37 -29.09
N ALA A 14 2.44 14.42 -29.99
CA ALA A 14 3.13 13.14 -30.03
C ALA A 14 4.60 13.41 -30.40
N GLY A 15 5.36 13.97 -29.45
CA GLY A 15 6.81 14.01 -29.48
C GLY A 15 7.34 12.70 -28.91
N ASP A 16 8.32 12.13 -29.61
CA ASP A 16 9.19 11.02 -29.26
C ASP A 16 9.56 11.07 -27.76
N ARG A 17 9.02 10.14 -26.96
CA ARG A 17 9.01 10.22 -25.49
C ARG A 17 9.82 9.09 -24.88
N GLN A 18 11.14 9.25 -24.91
CA GLN A 18 12.00 8.60 -23.92
C GLN A 18 11.75 9.31 -22.58
N GLY A 19 11.15 8.59 -21.63
CA GLY A 19 10.89 9.09 -20.29
C GLY A 19 12.19 9.58 -19.64
N GLN A 20 12.23 10.86 -19.30
CA GLN A 20 13.34 11.45 -18.57
C GLN A 20 13.30 10.89 -17.13
N GLN A 21 13.96 9.75 -16.92
CA GLN A 21 14.17 9.17 -15.59
C GLN A 21 14.98 10.17 -14.77
N THR A 22 14.35 10.78 -13.77
CA THR A 22 15.05 11.53 -12.74
C THR A 22 15.80 10.50 -11.91
N ARG A 23 17.12 10.40 -12.11
CA ARG A 23 17.98 9.47 -11.39
C ARG A 23 18.55 10.17 -10.16
N CYS A 24 18.45 9.53 -9.00
CA CYS A 24 19.19 9.97 -7.82
C CYS A 24 20.52 9.19 -7.72
N ASP A 25 21.60 9.89 -7.38
CA ASP A 25 22.88 9.24 -7.11
C ASP A 25 22.78 8.46 -5.78
N SER A 26 23.26 7.22 -5.77
CA SER A 26 23.17 6.26 -4.65
C SER A 26 24.00 6.63 -3.42
N GLY A 27 24.58 7.84 -3.35
CA GLY A 27 25.43 8.29 -2.26
C GLY A 27 24.69 8.84 -1.03
N ALA A 28 23.36 8.75 -1.00
CA ALA A 28 22.51 9.32 0.06
C ALA A 28 22.01 8.29 1.08
N ASP A 29 22.69 7.14 1.19
CA ASP A 29 22.42 6.19 2.28
C ASP A 29 22.76 6.89 3.60
N GLY A 30 21.74 7.19 4.40
CA GLY A 30 21.81 7.96 5.65
C GLY A 30 22.59 7.30 6.79
N HIS A 31 23.68 6.57 6.50
CA HIS A 31 24.65 6.11 7.49
C HIS A 31 25.29 7.33 8.15
N SER A 32 24.72 7.73 9.27
CA SER A 32 25.38 8.66 10.18
C SER A 32 26.52 7.89 10.84
N PRO A 33 27.76 8.42 10.89
CA PRO A 33 28.92 7.73 11.47
C PRO A 33 28.78 7.36 12.96
N ASP A 34 27.68 7.73 13.61
CA ASP A 34 27.37 7.39 15.00
C ASP A 34 26.82 5.96 15.18
N GLU A 35 26.39 5.26 14.13
CA GLU A 35 25.85 3.88 14.21
C GLU A 35 26.92 2.83 14.61
N GLU A 36 28.21 3.07 14.34
CA GLU A 36 29.27 2.09 14.60
C GLU A 36 29.71 2.03 16.09
N ARG A 37 29.25 2.98 16.93
CA ARG A 37 29.83 3.19 18.27
C ARG A 37 29.01 2.72 19.47
N ALA A 38 27.82 2.15 19.24
CA ALA A 38 26.89 1.79 20.33
C ALA A 38 27.07 0.37 20.92
N GLY A 39 28.24 -0.26 20.73
CA GLY A 39 28.52 -1.61 21.21
C GLY A 39 29.43 -1.68 22.43
N LEU A 40 29.02 -1.20 23.62
CA LEU A 40 29.44 -1.72 24.94
C LEU A 40 28.82 -0.89 26.09
N VAL A 41 27.79 -1.40 26.77
CA VAL A 41 27.64 -1.36 28.25
C VAL A 41 26.64 -2.43 28.68
N SER A 42 27.09 -3.40 29.48
CA SER A 42 26.26 -4.36 30.21
C SER A 42 26.13 -3.90 31.67
N ALA A 43 24.91 -3.89 32.22
CA ALA A 43 24.68 -4.08 33.65
C ALA A 43 23.26 -4.60 33.94
N ARG A 44 23.22 -5.54 34.89
CA ARG A 44 22.10 -6.40 35.30
C ARG A 44 21.15 -5.69 36.27
N THR A 45 19.87 -6.07 36.27
CA THR A 45 19.09 -6.27 37.50
C THR A 45 17.90 -7.23 37.29
N SER A 46 17.76 -8.16 38.23
CA SER A 46 16.74 -9.23 38.30
C SER A 46 15.43 -8.78 38.94
N ALA A 47 14.29 -9.29 38.48
CA ALA A 47 13.05 -9.36 39.26
C ALA A 47 12.34 -10.71 39.03
N LYS A 48 11.85 -11.29 40.13
CA LYS A 48 11.32 -12.67 40.28
C LYS A 48 9.85 -12.82 39.86
N PRO A 49 9.35 -14.04 39.59
CA PRO A 49 8.00 -14.29 39.11
C PRO A 49 6.99 -14.49 40.27
N HIS A 50 5.75 -14.01 40.08
CA HIS A 50 4.63 -14.33 40.97
C HIS A 50 3.71 -15.37 40.30
N HIS A 51 3.50 -16.46 41.05
CA HIS A 51 2.77 -17.66 40.69
C HIS A 51 1.33 -17.52 41.23
N GLU A 52 0.33 -17.52 40.35
CA GLU A 52 -1.08 -17.46 40.75
C GLU A 52 -1.68 -18.88 40.78
N ARG A 53 -2.34 -19.21 41.88
CA ARG A 53 -2.80 -20.56 42.23
C ARG A 53 -4.28 -20.74 41.90
N HIS A 54 -4.58 -21.87 41.25
CA HIS A 54 -5.91 -22.44 41.13
C HIS A 54 -6.58 -22.64 42.50
N ARG A 55 -7.86 -22.26 42.61
CA ARG A 55 -8.78 -22.77 43.63
C ARG A 55 -10.06 -23.27 42.97
N SER A 56 -10.23 -24.59 43.05
CA SER A 56 -11.46 -25.33 42.88
C SER A 56 -12.39 -25.09 44.08
N GLY A 57 -13.62 -24.66 43.83
CA GLY A 57 -14.69 -24.57 44.83
C GLY A 57 -15.99 -25.11 44.23
N GLY A 58 -16.54 -26.16 44.83
CA GLY A 58 -17.66 -26.94 44.33
C GLY A 58 -19.02 -26.23 44.37
N PHE A 59 -19.87 -26.59 43.42
CA PHE A 59 -21.29 -26.22 43.36
C PHE A 59 -22.14 -27.28 44.07
N PRO A 60 -23.07 -26.90 44.96
CA PRO A 60 -24.10 -27.81 45.45
C PRO A 60 -25.26 -27.92 44.46
N THR A 61 -25.68 -29.16 44.22
CA THR A 61 -26.86 -29.55 43.47
C THR A 61 -28.14 -29.22 44.23
N ARG A 62 -29.08 -28.49 43.62
CA ARG A 62 -30.51 -28.66 43.90
C ARG A 62 -31.36 -28.21 42.71
N LEU A 63 -31.90 -29.20 42.01
CA LEU A 63 -32.99 -29.08 41.05
C LEU A 63 -34.27 -28.72 41.80
N GLU A 64 -34.90 -27.60 41.44
CA GLU A 64 -36.36 -27.50 41.46
C GLU A 64 -36.87 -26.85 40.18
N SER A 65 -37.80 -27.58 39.59
CA SER A 65 -38.50 -27.35 38.34
C SER A 65 -39.61 -26.31 38.51
N LEU A 66 -39.57 -25.22 37.76
CA LEU A 66 -40.74 -24.39 37.49
C LEU A 66 -40.74 -23.96 36.02
N SER A 67 -41.65 -24.56 35.26
CA SER A 67 -41.92 -24.33 33.85
C SER A 67 -42.50 -22.93 33.64
N ILE A 68 -41.75 -22.05 33.01
CA ILE A 68 -42.28 -20.81 32.42
C ILE A 68 -42.16 -20.97 30.90
N GLN A 69 -43.26 -21.39 30.28
CA GLN A 69 -43.41 -21.39 28.83
C GLN A 69 -43.45 -19.94 28.32
N THR A 70 -42.28 -19.37 28.05
CA THR A 70 -42.17 -18.20 27.18
C THR A 70 -42.14 -18.74 25.75
N PRO A 71 -43.07 -18.37 24.86
CA PRO A 71 -42.94 -18.75 23.47
C PRO A 71 -41.68 -18.08 22.93
N CYS A 72 -40.62 -18.88 22.75
CA CYS A 72 -39.52 -18.52 21.88
C CYS A 72 -40.13 -18.32 20.49
N PHE A 73 -40.46 -17.08 20.18
CA PHE A 73 -40.64 -16.63 18.82
C PHE A 73 -39.31 -16.93 18.13
N PHE A 74 -39.24 -18.08 17.47
CA PHE A 74 -38.13 -18.47 16.61
C PHE A 74 -38.04 -17.42 15.52
N TYR A 75 -37.23 -16.38 15.74
CA TYR A 75 -36.73 -15.56 14.66
C TYR A 75 -35.79 -16.47 13.88
N LYS A 76 -36.32 -17.04 12.80
CA LYS A 76 -35.55 -17.80 11.83
C LYS A 76 -34.59 -16.79 11.21
N GLN A 77 -33.36 -16.70 11.75
CA GLN A 77 -32.27 -16.07 11.02
C GLN A 77 -31.99 -16.96 9.81
N GLU A 78 -32.62 -16.64 8.69
CA GLU A 78 -32.08 -17.01 7.40
C GLU A 78 -30.75 -16.27 7.27
N SER A 79 -29.65 -16.99 7.50
CA SER A 79 -28.34 -16.55 7.08
C SER A 79 -28.34 -16.54 5.55
N GLU A 80 -28.81 -15.44 4.96
CA GLU A 80 -28.50 -15.15 3.57
C GLU A 80 -26.98 -15.08 3.48
N HIS A 81 -26.38 -16.13 2.92
CA HIS A 81 -25.03 -16.07 2.41
C HIS A 81 -25.02 -15.00 1.31
N VAL A 82 -24.78 -13.75 1.70
CA VAL A 82 -24.56 -12.65 0.76
C VAL A 82 -23.24 -12.93 0.07
N GLN A 83 -23.31 -13.55 -1.10
CA GLN A 83 -22.15 -13.70 -1.96
C GLN A 83 -21.70 -12.29 -2.36
N PRO A 84 -20.39 -11.95 -2.27
CA PRO A 84 -19.91 -10.67 -2.75
C PRO A 84 -20.40 -10.45 -4.18
N THR A 85 -21.09 -9.33 -4.43
CA THR A 85 -21.49 -8.97 -5.80
C THR A 85 -20.21 -8.72 -6.59
N ALA A 86 -19.76 -9.74 -7.31
CA ALA A 86 -18.51 -9.67 -8.04
C ALA A 86 -18.63 -8.61 -9.14
N ILE A 87 -17.80 -7.57 -9.06
CA ILE A 87 -17.55 -6.69 -10.21
C ILE A 87 -16.94 -7.58 -11.29
N ASP A 88 -17.65 -7.81 -12.39
CA ASP A 88 -17.16 -8.64 -13.49
C ASP A 88 -15.86 -8.02 -14.04
N SER A 89 -14.75 -8.69 -13.75
CA SER A 89 -13.39 -8.30 -14.14
C SER A 89 -12.87 -9.09 -15.35
N LYS A 90 -13.72 -9.86 -16.05
CA LYS A 90 -13.30 -10.74 -17.17
C LYS A 90 -12.64 -10.00 -18.35
N SER A 91 -12.82 -8.68 -18.44
CA SER A 91 -12.19 -7.85 -19.47
C SER A 91 -10.72 -7.53 -19.11
N LYS A 92 -9.77 -8.26 -19.70
CA LYS A 92 -8.33 -7.98 -19.64
C LYS A 92 -7.84 -6.87 -20.60
N SER A 93 -8.75 -6.08 -21.18
CA SER A 93 -8.36 -5.05 -22.17
C SER A 93 -8.03 -3.72 -21.48
N HIS A 94 -6.76 -3.33 -21.51
CA HIS A 94 -6.19 -2.12 -20.87
C HIS A 94 -5.66 -1.12 -21.91
N PRO A 95 -6.45 -0.67 -22.91
CA PRO A 95 -5.88 0.15 -23.96
C PRO A 95 -5.36 1.48 -23.37
N ASN A 96 -4.04 1.63 -23.38
CA ASN A 96 -3.28 2.81 -22.96
C ASN A 96 -3.38 3.17 -21.46
N GLU A 97 -3.67 2.23 -20.57
CA GLU A 97 -3.59 2.49 -19.13
C GLU A 97 -2.13 2.44 -18.67
N ARG A 98 -1.68 3.52 -18.01
CA ARG A 98 -0.32 3.64 -17.49
C ARG A 98 -0.31 3.66 -15.97
N VAL A 99 0.75 3.16 -15.38
CA VAL A 99 0.99 3.19 -13.93
C VAL A 99 2.22 4.03 -13.63
N ALA A 100 2.14 4.88 -12.61
CA ALA A 100 3.32 5.55 -12.09
C ALA A 100 3.87 4.78 -10.89
N PHE A 101 5.16 4.45 -10.90
CA PHE A 101 5.86 3.83 -9.79
C PHE A 101 6.86 4.82 -9.20
N ILE A 102 6.57 5.33 -8.01
CA ILE A 102 7.38 6.32 -7.30
C ILE A 102 8.20 5.57 -6.25
N GLN A 103 9.52 5.68 -6.29
CA GLN A 103 10.41 5.02 -5.34
C GLN A 103 11.32 6.00 -4.60
N ALA A 104 11.43 5.82 -3.29
CA ALA A 104 12.42 6.51 -2.48
C ALA A 104 13.83 5.98 -2.77
N CYS A 105 14.83 6.85 -2.62
CA CYS A 105 16.24 6.49 -2.85
C CYS A 105 16.98 6.06 -1.58
N TRP A 106 16.38 6.21 -0.40
CA TRP A 106 16.90 5.60 0.81
C TRP A 106 16.71 4.08 0.76
N HIS A 107 17.76 3.32 1.08
CA HIS A 107 17.81 1.86 0.94
C HIS A 107 17.49 1.38 -0.48
N LYS A 108 18.08 2.08 -1.47
CA LYS A 108 17.75 1.93 -2.89
C LYS A 108 17.90 0.50 -3.39
N ASP A 109 18.93 -0.21 -2.94
CA ASP A 109 19.24 -1.59 -3.30
C ASP A 109 18.09 -2.56 -2.96
N ILE A 110 17.46 -2.38 -1.80
CA ILE A 110 16.27 -3.11 -1.36
C ILE A 110 15.01 -2.60 -2.08
N VAL A 111 14.79 -1.28 -2.12
CA VAL A 111 13.60 -0.69 -2.74
C VAL A 111 13.51 -1.04 -4.23
N ASP A 112 14.64 -1.06 -4.94
CA ASP A 112 14.72 -1.46 -6.36
C ASP A 112 14.23 -2.90 -6.59
N GLN A 113 14.29 -3.79 -5.58
CA GLN A 113 13.74 -5.15 -5.72
C GLN A 113 12.21 -5.12 -5.81
N SER A 114 11.54 -4.24 -5.07
CA SER A 114 10.08 -4.09 -5.20
C SER A 114 9.67 -3.59 -6.57
N ARG A 115 10.43 -2.66 -7.17
CA ARG A 115 10.22 -2.24 -8.56
C ARG A 115 10.35 -3.42 -9.53
N LYS A 116 11.42 -4.23 -9.39
CA LYS A 116 11.66 -5.39 -10.27
C LYS A 116 10.54 -6.42 -10.15
N GLY A 117 10.16 -6.79 -8.93
CA GLY A 117 9.06 -7.72 -8.67
C GLY A 117 7.72 -7.19 -9.19
N PHE A 118 7.48 -5.88 -9.04
CA PHE A 118 6.29 -5.22 -9.56
C PHE A 118 6.21 -5.29 -11.10
N ILE A 119 7.28 -4.88 -11.80
CA ILE A 119 7.32 -4.90 -13.28
C ILE A 119 7.15 -6.34 -13.79
N ALA A 120 7.88 -7.29 -13.21
CA ALA A 120 7.81 -8.70 -13.62
C ALA A 120 6.40 -9.27 -13.47
N GLU A 121 5.71 -8.97 -12.37
CA GLU A 121 4.36 -9.46 -12.15
C GLU A 121 3.33 -8.70 -12.99
N MET A 122 3.47 -7.38 -13.19
CA MET A 122 2.59 -6.61 -14.07
C MET A 122 2.58 -7.14 -15.52
N ALA A 123 3.71 -7.69 -15.98
CA ALA A 123 3.79 -8.38 -17.28
C ALA A 123 2.86 -9.61 -17.33
N ASN A 124 2.71 -10.36 -16.23
CA ASN A 124 1.77 -11.48 -16.13
C ASN A 124 0.29 -11.03 -16.19
N HIS A 125 0.02 -9.75 -15.88
CA HIS A 125 -1.31 -9.13 -16.00
C HIS A 125 -1.52 -8.36 -17.31
N GLY A 126 -0.57 -8.42 -18.24
CA GLY A 126 -0.70 -7.86 -19.59
C GLY A 126 -0.29 -6.39 -19.73
N TYR A 127 0.44 -5.83 -18.76
CA TYR A 127 1.07 -4.51 -18.88
C TYR A 127 2.50 -4.67 -19.39
N ALA A 128 2.87 -3.90 -20.42
CA ALA A 128 4.25 -3.83 -20.86
C ALA A 128 5.07 -2.95 -19.91
N GLU A 129 6.40 -3.10 -19.91
CA GLU A 129 7.28 -2.23 -19.14
C GLU A 129 7.11 -0.75 -19.52
N SER A 130 6.81 -0.46 -20.79
CA SER A 130 6.51 0.90 -21.28
C SER A 130 5.22 1.53 -20.71
N ASP A 131 4.34 0.71 -20.13
CA ASP A 131 3.12 1.16 -19.47
C ASP A 131 3.40 1.62 -18.03
N ILE A 132 4.61 1.39 -17.52
CA ILE A 132 5.01 1.71 -16.14
C ILE A 132 6.09 2.80 -16.17
N ASP A 133 5.74 4.01 -15.74
CA ASP A 133 6.71 5.10 -15.57
C ASP A 133 7.35 5.03 -14.19
N ILE A 134 8.68 5.10 -14.12
CA ILE A 134 9.44 5.09 -12.86
C ILE A 134 9.88 6.50 -12.49
N PHE A 135 9.61 6.90 -11.24
CA PHE A 135 10.00 8.17 -10.66
C PHE A 135 10.82 7.93 -9.39
N GLU A 136 12.03 8.47 -9.31
CA GLU A 136 12.83 8.42 -8.09
C GLU A 136 12.67 9.72 -7.29
N VAL A 137 12.54 9.61 -5.96
CA VAL A 137 12.44 10.72 -5.03
C VAL A 137 13.44 10.56 -3.87
N GLY A 138 13.77 11.66 -3.19
CA GLY A 138 14.76 11.67 -2.10
C GLY A 138 14.47 10.65 -1.01
N GLY A 139 13.30 10.73 -0.37
CA GLY A 139 12.86 9.78 0.65
C GLY A 139 11.36 9.49 0.58
N ALA A 140 10.87 8.73 1.56
CA ALA A 140 9.46 8.34 1.64
C ALA A 140 8.52 9.56 1.76
N PHE A 141 8.99 10.64 2.38
CA PHE A 141 8.19 11.83 2.69
C PHE A 141 7.82 12.63 1.43
N GLU A 142 8.59 12.51 0.35
CA GLU A 142 8.32 13.19 -0.93
C GLU A 142 7.31 12.44 -1.81
N ILE A 143 7.03 11.17 -1.50
CA ILE A 143 6.14 10.30 -2.31
C ILE A 143 4.72 10.86 -2.41
N PRO A 144 4.03 11.28 -1.32
CA PRO A 144 2.62 11.67 -1.41
C PRO A 144 2.39 12.89 -2.31
N LEU A 145 3.27 13.89 -2.25
CA LEU A 145 3.16 15.06 -3.11
C LEU A 145 3.35 14.68 -4.59
N HIS A 146 4.35 13.86 -4.89
CA HIS A 146 4.56 13.35 -6.25
C HIS A 146 3.34 12.55 -6.74
N ALA A 147 2.79 11.68 -5.90
CA ALA A 147 1.59 10.91 -6.22
C ALA A 147 0.41 11.82 -6.57
N LYS A 148 0.15 12.85 -5.75
CA LYS A 148 -0.92 13.81 -6.00
C LYS A 148 -0.76 14.55 -7.33
N LEU A 149 0.45 15.04 -7.60
CA LEU A 149 0.74 15.76 -8.83
C LEU A 149 0.59 14.85 -10.06
N LEU A 150 1.09 13.60 -9.98
CA LEU A 150 0.96 12.61 -11.05
C LEU A 150 -0.50 12.22 -11.29
N ALA A 151 -1.29 11.98 -10.24
CA ALA A 151 -2.71 11.68 -10.35
C ALA A 151 -3.47 12.80 -11.08
N ASN A 152 -3.20 14.06 -10.70
CA ASN A 152 -3.84 15.23 -11.31
C ASN A 152 -3.46 15.47 -12.77
N THR A 153 -2.42 14.82 -13.31
CA THR A 153 -2.14 14.87 -14.74
C THR A 153 -3.19 14.14 -15.59
N GLY A 154 -3.96 13.23 -14.98
CA GLY A 154 -4.90 12.35 -15.68
C GLY A 154 -4.25 11.30 -16.57
N ARG A 155 -2.91 11.16 -16.55
CA ARG A 155 -2.16 10.22 -17.40
C ARG A 155 -2.07 8.80 -16.83
N TYR A 156 -2.33 8.63 -15.54
CA TYR A 156 -2.09 7.37 -14.83
C TYR A 156 -3.41 6.80 -14.32
N ALA A 157 -3.61 5.50 -14.57
CA ALA A 157 -4.74 4.76 -14.06
C ALA A 157 -4.54 4.37 -12.59
N GLY A 158 -3.29 4.23 -12.14
CA GLY A 158 -2.91 3.95 -10.77
C GLY A 158 -1.49 4.41 -10.46
N ILE A 159 -1.18 4.55 -9.17
CA ILE A 159 0.10 5.02 -8.67
C ILE A 159 0.59 4.09 -7.56
N VAL A 160 1.87 3.77 -7.55
CA VAL A 160 2.52 2.96 -6.51
C VAL A 160 3.59 3.81 -5.85
N GLY A 161 3.60 3.84 -4.51
CA GLY A 161 4.68 4.44 -3.72
C GLY A 161 5.49 3.38 -3.00
N ALA A 162 6.79 3.31 -3.24
CA ALA A 162 7.70 2.33 -2.64
C ALA A 162 8.80 3.00 -1.81
N ALA A 163 8.96 2.55 -0.57
CA ALA A 163 10.04 2.98 0.31
C ALA A 163 10.27 1.96 1.42
N LEU A 164 11.48 1.98 1.97
CA LEU A 164 11.81 1.30 3.21
C LEU A 164 12.09 2.36 4.27
N VAL A 165 11.28 2.39 5.33
CA VAL A 165 11.42 3.34 6.44
C VAL A 165 11.81 2.55 7.70
N VAL A 166 13.09 2.62 8.06
CA VAL A 166 13.68 1.82 9.14
C VAL A 166 13.85 2.62 10.43
N ASP A 167 13.90 1.90 11.55
CA ASP A 167 14.37 2.45 12.81
C ASP A 167 15.90 2.53 12.83
N GLY A 168 16.45 3.75 12.78
CA GLY A 168 17.89 3.99 12.94
C GLY A 168 18.33 4.12 14.40
N GLY A 169 17.44 3.92 15.38
CA GLY A 169 17.74 3.98 16.81
C GLY A 169 17.95 5.39 17.40
N ILE A 170 18.09 6.41 16.56
CA ILE A 170 18.28 7.80 16.99
C ILE A 170 16.96 8.60 16.91
N TYR A 171 16.18 8.40 15.85
CA TYR A 171 14.98 9.20 15.57
C TYR A 171 13.74 8.32 15.38
N ARG A 172 12.58 8.92 15.61
CA ARG A 172 11.28 8.24 15.51
C ARG A 172 10.79 8.16 14.06
N HIS A 173 11.12 7.07 13.41
CA HIS A 173 10.75 6.76 12.03
C HIS A 173 9.21 6.60 11.84
N GLU A 174 8.46 6.28 12.89
CA GLU A 174 7.02 6.04 12.83
C GLU A 174 6.24 7.29 12.46
N PHE A 175 6.73 8.49 12.81
CA PHE A 175 6.11 9.74 12.41
C PHE A 175 6.14 9.93 10.89
N VAL A 176 7.25 9.59 10.26
CA VAL A 176 7.42 9.66 8.80
C VAL A 176 6.52 8.61 8.16
N ALA A 177 6.62 7.37 8.61
CA ALA A 177 5.82 6.25 8.11
C ALA A 177 4.32 6.53 8.13
N GLN A 178 3.79 6.93 9.30
CA GLN A 178 2.37 7.21 9.48
C GLN A 178 1.92 8.38 8.60
N SER A 179 2.70 9.46 8.55
CA SER A 179 2.38 10.63 7.73
C SER A 179 2.29 10.28 6.25
N VAL A 180 3.24 9.47 5.75
CA VAL A 180 3.26 9.04 4.34
C VAL A 180 2.07 8.17 4.02
N VAL A 181 1.80 7.12 4.81
CA VAL A 181 0.68 6.20 4.55
C VAL A 181 -0.67 6.92 4.63
N SER A 182 -0.86 7.80 5.63
CA SER A 182 -2.07 8.63 5.74
C SER A 182 -2.23 9.57 4.55
N ALA A 183 -1.15 10.20 4.09
CA ALA A 183 -1.20 11.09 2.95
C ALA A 183 -1.49 10.34 1.64
N LEU A 184 -0.93 9.15 1.40
CA LEU A 184 -1.26 8.32 0.23
C LEU A 184 -2.75 7.94 0.19
N MET A 185 -3.33 7.61 1.34
CA MET A 185 -4.78 7.38 1.47
C MET A 185 -5.57 8.64 1.13
N GLN A 186 -5.17 9.80 1.64
CA GLN A 186 -5.82 11.06 1.31
C GLN A 186 -5.74 11.37 -0.19
N VAL A 187 -4.57 11.17 -0.82
CA VAL A 187 -4.36 11.43 -2.25
C VAL A 187 -5.31 10.60 -3.11
N GLN A 188 -5.45 9.30 -2.86
CA GLN A 188 -6.35 8.48 -3.69
C GLN A 188 -7.83 8.88 -3.53
N LEU A 189 -8.25 9.26 -2.33
CA LEU A 189 -9.63 9.69 -2.06
C LEU A 189 -9.95 11.05 -2.69
N GLU A 190 -8.98 11.97 -2.70
CA GLU A 190 -9.16 13.30 -3.30
C GLU A 190 -9.10 13.28 -4.84
N THR A 191 -8.26 12.42 -5.40
CA THR A 191 -8.00 12.39 -6.86
C THR A 191 -8.78 11.31 -7.60
N GLU A 192 -9.42 10.40 -6.87
CA GLU A 192 -10.08 9.20 -7.38
C GLU A 192 -9.17 8.29 -8.24
N VAL A 193 -7.85 8.44 -8.10
CA VAL A 193 -6.84 7.56 -8.71
C VAL A 193 -6.32 6.61 -7.63
N PRO A 194 -6.43 5.27 -7.81
CA PRO A 194 -5.90 4.31 -6.86
C PRO A 194 -4.41 4.51 -6.57
N VAL A 195 -4.05 4.59 -5.28
CA VAL A 195 -2.67 4.69 -4.81
C VAL A 195 -2.34 3.49 -3.93
N PHE A 196 -1.30 2.75 -4.31
CA PHE A 196 -0.82 1.55 -3.62
C PHE A 196 0.43 1.85 -2.81
N SER A 197 0.51 1.31 -1.60
CA SER A 197 1.66 1.50 -0.71
C SER A 197 2.53 0.24 -0.67
N VAL A 198 3.79 0.41 -1.04
CA VAL A 198 4.92 -0.45 -0.70
C VAL A 198 5.89 0.37 0.17
N VAL A 199 5.34 1.23 1.03
CA VAL A 199 6.08 1.95 2.08
C VAL A 199 6.10 1.05 3.31
N LEU A 200 7.17 0.29 3.48
CA LEU A 200 7.27 -0.75 4.50
C LEU A 200 8.15 -0.31 5.67
N THR A 201 7.68 -0.61 6.87
CA THR A 201 8.30 -0.20 8.14
C THR A 201 8.50 -1.42 9.02
N PRO A 202 9.64 -2.12 8.90
CA PRO A 202 9.90 -3.30 9.70
C PRO A 202 10.04 -2.92 11.19
N HIS A 203 9.54 -3.77 12.08
CA HIS A 203 9.74 -3.60 13.52
C HIS A 203 11.22 -3.65 13.92
N HIS A 204 12.01 -4.46 13.20
CA HIS A 204 13.43 -4.62 13.43
C HIS A 204 14.16 -4.60 12.10
N PHE A 205 15.09 -3.66 11.98
CA PHE A 205 16.05 -3.58 10.90
C PHE A 205 17.40 -3.26 11.52
N HIS A 206 18.41 -4.06 11.18
CA HIS A 206 19.78 -3.85 11.62
C HIS A 206 20.59 -3.84 10.34
N ALA A 207 21.53 -2.91 10.18
CA ALA A 207 22.30 -2.79 8.94
C ALA A 207 23.23 -3.98 8.63
N GLY A 208 23.16 -5.07 9.42
CA GLY A 208 23.91 -6.30 9.19
C GLY A 208 23.41 -7.10 7.99
N GLU A 209 24.29 -7.97 7.49
CA GLU A 209 24.10 -8.77 6.27
C GLU A 209 22.82 -9.62 6.26
N GLU A 210 22.45 -10.18 7.41
CA GLU A 210 21.25 -11.04 7.53
C GLU A 210 19.96 -10.30 7.18
N HIS A 211 19.75 -9.13 7.80
CA HIS A 211 18.56 -8.32 7.56
C HIS A 211 18.60 -7.71 6.16
N GLN A 212 19.76 -7.23 5.71
CA GLN A 212 19.94 -6.72 4.35
C GLN A 212 19.49 -7.76 3.32
N LYS A 213 20.00 -8.99 3.42
CA LYS A 213 19.63 -10.08 2.51
C LYS A 213 18.13 -10.43 2.61
N PHE A 214 17.61 -10.55 3.83
CA PHE A 214 16.19 -10.88 4.03
C PHE A 214 15.28 -9.84 3.37
N PHE A 215 15.49 -8.55 3.65
CA PHE A 215 14.65 -7.49 3.10
C PHE A 215 14.85 -7.30 1.60
N PHE A 216 16.06 -7.52 1.07
CA PHE A 216 16.32 -7.55 -0.36
C PHE A 216 15.43 -8.60 -1.07
N ASP A 217 15.44 -9.85 -0.59
CA ASP A 217 14.64 -10.92 -1.17
C ASP A 217 13.13 -10.69 -0.96
N HIS A 218 12.75 -10.21 0.22
CA HIS A 218 11.36 -10.00 0.60
C HIS A 218 10.71 -8.82 -0.16
N PHE A 219 11.45 -7.76 -0.46
CA PHE A 219 10.92 -6.61 -1.22
C PHE A 219 10.49 -7.00 -2.64
N SER A 220 11.15 -7.98 -3.28
CA SER A 220 10.70 -8.51 -4.57
C SER A 220 9.28 -9.08 -4.48
N HIS A 221 9.00 -9.86 -3.43
CA HIS A 221 7.67 -10.43 -3.18
C HIS A 221 6.63 -9.35 -2.87
N LYS A 222 7.01 -8.30 -2.15
CA LYS A 222 6.13 -7.16 -1.87
C LYS A 222 5.80 -6.36 -3.13
N GLY A 223 6.74 -6.27 -4.06
CA GLY A 223 6.49 -5.75 -5.41
C GLY A 223 5.46 -6.58 -6.19
N GLU A 224 5.60 -7.91 -6.15
CA GLU A 224 4.66 -8.85 -6.80
C GLU A 224 3.24 -8.74 -6.21
N GLU A 225 3.11 -8.72 -4.88
CA GLU A 225 1.82 -8.52 -4.21
C GLU A 225 1.17 -7.19 -4.63
N ALA A 226 1.95 -6.10 -4.67
CA ALA A 226 1.47 -4.80 -5.10
C ALA A 226 1.02 -4.80 -6.57
N ALA A 227 1.71 -5.50 -7.47
CA ALA A 227 1.31 -5.64 -8.87
C ALA A 227 -0.02 -6.38 -9.02
N LYS A 228 -0.20 -7.50 -8.32
CA LYS A 228 -1.46 -8.26 -8.30
C LYS A 228 -2.62 -7.39 -7.84
N THR A 229 -2.45 -6.68 -6.73
CA THR A 229 -3.48 -5.77 -6.20
C THR A 229 -3.72 -4.59 -7.12
N CYS A 230 -2.67 -4.04 -7.73
CA CYS A 230 -2.77 -2.95 -8.69
C CYS A 230 -3.63 -3.36 -9.89
N ALA A 231 -3.24 -4.41 -10.61
CA ALA A 231 -3.96 -4.89 -11.78
C ALA A 231 -5.43 -5.22 -11.47
N ASP A 232 -5.70 -5.94 -10.38
CA ASP A 232 -7.07 -6.27 -9.97
C ASP A 232 -7.92 -5.02 -9.66
N THR A 233 -7.34 -4.06 -8.94
CA THR A 233 -8.03 -2.81 -8.59
C THR A 233 -8.32 -1.97 -9.83
N LEU A 234 -7.37 -1.85 -10.77
CA LEU A 234 -7.56 -1.11 -12.02
C LEU A 234 -8.69 -1.72 -12.86
N ASN A 235 -8.82 -3.05 -12.85
CA ASN A 235 -9.91 -3.75 -13.54
C ASN A 235 -11.26 -3.39 -12.91
N LYS A 236 -11.34 -3.48 -11.57
CA LYS A 236 -12.57 -3.21 -10.82
C LYS A 236 -13.00 -1.76 -10.92
N VAL A 237 -12.08 -0.81 -10.76
CA VAL A 237 -12.35 0.63 -10.87
C VAL A 237 -12.83 0.98 -12.28
N ARG A 238 -12.24 0.38 -13.33
CA ARG A 238 -12.72 0.58 -14.70
C ARG A 238 -14.16 0.07 -14.87
N SER A 239 -14.46 -1.11 -14.36
CA SER A 239 -15.82 -1.66 -14.41
C SER A 239 -16.82 -0.75 -13.68
N LEU A 240 -16.48 -0.21 -12.50
CA LEU A 240 -17.32 0.75 -11.78
C LEU A 240 -17.58 2.03 -12.59
N ARG A 241 -16.54 2.60 -13.19
CA ARG A 241 -16.66 3.81 -14.04
C ARG A 241 -17.52 3.55 -15.28
N ARG A 242 -17.43 2.36 -15.87
CA ARG A 242 -18.28 1.96 -17.01
C ARG A 242 -19.75 1.86 -16.60
N LEU A 243 -20.04 1.26 -15.44
CA LEU A 243 -21.41 1.15 -14.92
C LEU A 243 -22.03 2.52 -14.64
N ASP A 244 -21.28 3.42 -13.99
CA ASP A 244 -21.73 4.79 -13.75
C ASP A 244 -22.03 5.55 -15.05
N ALA A 245 -21.17 5.41 -16.06
CA ALA A 245 -21.39 6.01 -17.38
C ALA A 245 -22.65 5.45 -18.09
N GLN A 246 -22.89 4.15 -18.00
CA GLN A 246 -24.09 3.50 -18.57
C GLN A 246 -25.37 3.96 -17.87
N GLN A 247 -25.33 4.08 -16.54
CA GLN A 247 -26.47 4.56 -15.76
C GLN A 247 -26.81 6.02 -16.09
N LYS A 248 -25.79 6.88 -16.23
CA LYS A 248 -25.96 8.28 -16.65
C LYS A 248 -26.50 8.42 -18.07
N ALA A 249 -26.17 7.50 -18.99
CA ALA A 249 -26.67 7.53 -20.36
C ALA A 249 -28.12 7.01 -20.50
N ALA A 250 -28.59 6.21 -19.53
CA ALA A 250 -29.94 5.66 -19.51
C ALA A 250 -30.99 6.59 -18.86
N CYS A 251 -30.56 7.62 -18.12
CA CYS A 251 -31.39 8.64 -17.49
C CYS A 251 -31.50 9.89 -18.36
#